data_AF-A0A7W0RMB5-F1
#
_entry.id   AF-A0A7W0RMB5-F1
#
_cell.length_a   1.000
_cell.length_b   1.000
_cell.length_c   1.000
_cell.angle_alpha   90.00
_cell.angle_beta   90.00
_cell.angle_gamma   90.00
#
_symmetry.space_group_name_H-M   'P 1'
#
loop_
_entity.id
_entity.type
_entity.pdbx_description
1 polymer ?
#
loop_
_entity_poly.entity_id
_entity_poly.type
_entity_poly.pdbx_seq_one_letter_code
_entity_poly.pdbx_strand_id
1 'polypeptide(L)' 'SEGTRLAKQGVAEELHEEGFAPLGELVSSFVEAGGTILVCSPCAKKRDIGPDDLIKGATIVGGATLVALLADGAGSLSF' A
#
# COMPACT_ATOMS: atom_id res chain seq x y z
N SER A 1 5.84 -0.84 9.60
CA SER A 1 5.40 0.56 9.47
C SER A 1 3.90 0.67 9.80
N GLU A 2 3.40 1.85 10.14
CA GLU A 2 1.95 2.13 10.21
C GLU A 2 1.32 2.31 8.81
N GLY A 3 2.12 2.55 7.77
CA GLY A 3 1.62 2.72 6.39
C GLY A 3 0.78 1.54 5.87
N THR A 4 0.94 0.34 6.43
CA THR A 4 0.09 -0.83 6.12
C THR A 4 -1.39 -0.58 6.37
N ARG A 5 -1.77 0.33 7.28
CA ARG A 5 -3.18 0.68 7.52
C ARG A 5 -3.84 1.29 6.28
N LEU A 6 -3.09 2.03 5.47
CA LEU A 6 -3.61 2.67 4.25
C LEU A 6 -4.02 1.67 3.17
N ALA A 7 -3.55 0.42 3.27
CA ALA A 7 -3.95 -0.64 2.36
C ALA A 7 -5.26 -1.32 2.78
N LYS A 8 -5.82 -0.99 3.95
CA LYS A 8 -7.11 -1.50 4.42
C LYS A 8 -8.25 -0.67 3.82
N GLN A 9 -9.28 -1.33 3.30
CA GLN A 9 -10.49 -0.68 2.78
C GLN A 9 -11.09 0.30 3.80
N GLY A 10 -11.49 1.48 3.33
CA GLY A 10 -12.11 2.53 4.13
C GLY A 10 -11.11 3.49 4.80
N VAL A 11 -9.85 3.10 4.99
CA VAL A 11 -8.88 3.95 5.71
C VAL A 11 -8.37 5.10 4.84
N ALA A 12 -8.08 4.84 3.56
CA ALA A 12 -7.58 5.89 2.67
C ALA A 12 -8.69 6.86 2.25
N GLU A 13 -9.93 6.39 2.23
CA GLU A 13 -11.13 7.13 1.87
C GLU A 13 -11.53 8.17 2.94
N GLU A 14 -11.16 7.93 4.20
CA GLU A 14 -11.38 8.86 5.31
C GLU A 14 -10.32 9.98 5.41
N LEU A 15 -9.24 9.91 4.62
CA LEU A 15 -8.12 10.85 4.70
C LEU A 15 -8.18 11.90 3.59
N HIS A 16 -8.44 13.14 4.00
CA HIS A 16 -8.48 14.30 3.12
C HIS A 16 -7.95 15.53 3.85
N GLU A 17 -6.98 16.21 3.22
CA GLU A 17 -6.42 17.47 3.69
C GLU A 17 -6.88 18.59 2.74
N GLU A 18 -7.24 19.76 3.29
CA GLU A 18 -7.73 20.87 2.48
C GLU A 18 -6.67 21.32 1.46
N GLY A 19 -7.07 21.44 0.19
CA GLY A 19 -6.17 21.81 -0.90
C GLY A 19 -5.46 20.64 -1.58
N PHE A 20 -5.66 19.40 -1.14
CA PHE A 20 -5.18 18.19 -1.80
C PHE A 20 -6.35 17.34 -2.33
N ALA A 21 -6.09 16.48 -3.31
CA ALA A 21 -7.06 15.44 -3.66
C ALA A 21 -7.19 14.43 -2.50
N PRO A 22 -8.38 13.86 -2.25
CA PRO A 22 -8.57 12.81 -1.27
C PRO A 22 -7.58 11.65 -1.49
N LEU A 23 -7.03 11.08 -0.42
CA LEU A 23 -6.00 10.05 -0.54
C LEU A 23 -6.52 8.83 -1.31
N GLY A 24 -7.78 8.44 -1.10
CA GLY A 24 -8.43 7.36 -1.86
C GLY A 24 -8.42 7.58 -3.38
N GLU A 25 -8.58 8.82 -3.86
CA GLU A 25 -8.53 9.14 -5.29
C GLU A 25 -7.11 9.02 -5.85
N LEU A 26 -6.11 9.50 -5.08
CA LEU A 26 -4.70 9.38 -5.46
C LEU A 26 -4.27 7.92 -5.55
N VAL A 27 -4.67 7.10 -4.58
CA VAL A 27 -4.38 5.66 -4.54
C VAL A 27 -5.06 4.94 -5.70
N SER A 28 -6.32 5.26 -5.99
CA SER A 28 -7.06 4.66 -7.10
C SER A 28 -6.42 5.01 -8.45
N SER A 29 -6.05 6.28 -8.65
CA SER A 29 -5.38 6.76 -9.86
C SER A 29 -4.04 6.08 -10.08
N PHE A 30 -3.26 5.86 -9.00
CA PHE A 30 -2.00 5.12 -9.07
C PHE A 30 -2.18 3.67 -9.53
N VAL A 31 -3.18 2.97 -8.98
CA VAL A 31 -3.48 1.58 -9.35
C VAL A 31 -3.98 1.49 -10.79
N GLU A 32 -4.85 2.41 -11.21
CA GLU A 32 -5.35 2.48 -12.60
C GLU A 32 -4.24 2.76 -13.62
N ALA A 33 -3.20 3.52 -13.23
CA ALA A 33 -2.00 3.73 -14.03
C ALA A 33 -1.04 2.52 -14.08
N GLY A 34 -1.42 1.38 -13.47
CA GLY A 34 -0.62 0.14 -13.44
C GLY A 34 0.27 0.01 -12.20
N GLY A 35 0.14 0.91 -11.23
CA GLY A 35 0.82 0.82 -9.95
C GLY A 35 0.36 -0.36 -9.11
N THR A 36 1.28 -0.95 -8.35
CA THR A 36 1.00 -2.08 -7.46
C THR A 36 1.34 -1.73 -6.02
N ILE A 37 0.50 -2.12 -5.07
CA ILE A 37 0.71 -1.85 -3.65
C ILE A 37 1.10 -3.14 -2.94
N LEU A 38 2.33 -3.19 -2.43
CA LEU A 38 2.86 -4.37 -1.74
C LEU A 38 2.79 -4.16 -0.23
N VAL A 39 2.06 -5.05 0.44
CA VAL A 39 1.80 -4.97 1.88
C VAL A 39 2.67 -5.97 2.63
N CYS A 40 3.48 -5.47 3.56
CA CYS A 40 4.39 -6.30 4.34
C CYS A 40 3.62 -7.27 5.28
N SER A 41 3.76 -8.57 5.05
CA SER A 41 3.13 -9.66 5.82
C SER A 41 3.19 -9.51 7.35
N PRO A 42 4.37 -9.35 7.99
CA PRO A 42 4.42 -9.20 9.46
C PRO A 42 3.76 -7.90 9.94
N CYS A 43 3.71 -6.84 9.12
CA CYS A 43 3.02 -5.60 9.48
C CYS A 43 1.50 -5.76 9.43
N ALA A 44 0.98 -6.47 8.43
CA ALA A 44 -0.45 -6.78 8.30
C ALA A 44 -0.91 -7.71 9.42
N LYS A 45 -0.17 -8.79 9.68
CA LYS A 45 -0.47 -9.77 10.73
C LYS A 45 -0.56 -9.13 12.13
N LYS A 46 0.36 -8.21 12.46
CA LYS A 46 0.34 -7.49 13.75
C LYS A 46 -0.94 -6.65 13.95
N ARG A 47 -1.62 -6.28 12.86
CA ARG A 47 -2.80 -5.40 12.84
C ARG A 47 -4.10 -6.12 12.46
N ASP A 48 -4.05 -7.45 12.37
CA ASP A 48 -5.19 -8.28 11.98
C ASP A 48 -5.81 -7.85 10.64
N ILE A 49 -4.95 -7.61 9.65
CA ILE A 49 -5.35 -7.26 8.27
C ILE A 49 -5.11 -8.48 7.39
N GLY A 50 -6.19 -9.04 6.85
CA GLY A 50 -6.19 -10.14 5.91
C GLY A 50 -6.30 -9.68 4.45
N PRO A 51 -6.20 -10.61 3.48
CA PRO A 51 -6.36 -10.32 2.06
C PRO A 51 -7.72 -9.69 1.71
N ASP A 52 -8.79 -10.11 2.38
CA ASP A 52 -10.16 -9.62 2.12
C ASP A 52 -10.39 -8.18 2.62
N ASP A 53 -9.51 -7.69 3.51
CA ASP A 53 -9.54 -6.32 4.00
C ASP A 53 -8.85 -5.34 3.04
N LEU A 54 -8.17 -5.81 2.00
CA LEU A 54 -7.29 -4.98 1.18
C LEU A 54 -8.04 -4.18 0.12
N ILE A 55 -7.56 -2.96 -0.13
CA ILE A 55 -7.97 -2.16 -1.29
C ILE A 55 -7.58 -2.85 -2.61
N LYS A 56 -8.26 -2.48 -3.69
CA LYS A 56 -7.95 -2.97 -5.04
C LYS A 56 -6.50 -2.63 -5.40
N GLY A 57 -5.79 -3.60 -5.99
CA GLY A 57 -4.38 -3.43 -6.41
C GLY A 57 -3.35 -3.62 -5.30
N ALA A 58 -3.78 -3.91 -4.06
CA ALA A 58 -2.90 -4.27 -2.96
C ALA A 58 -2.76 -5.80 -2.81
N THR A 59 -1.58 -6.25 -2.39
CA THR A 59 -1.31 -7.68 -2.12
C THR A 59 -0.35 -7.83 -0.96
N ILE A 60 -0.64 -8.77 -0.06
CA ILE A 60 0.27 -9.11 1.04
C ILE A 60 1.44 -9.94 0.51
N VAL A 61 2.66 -9.48 0.77
CA VAL A 61 3.91 -10.12 0.36
C VAL A 61 4.91 -10.23 1.51
N GLY A 62 5.85 -11.17 1.36
CA GLY A 62 7.02 -11.28 2.24
C GLY A 62 8.08 -10.23 1.91
N GLY A 63 8.92 -9.90 2.91
CA GLY A 63 10.01 -8.93 2.75
C GLY A 63 11.03 -9.29 1.66
N ALA A 64 11.20 -10.58 1.34
CA ALA A 64 12.05 -11.03 0.25
C ALA A 64 11.64 -10.45 -1.12
N THR A 65 10.35 -10.14 -1.31
CA THR A 65 9.85 -9.52 -2.54
C THR A 65 10.45 -8.13 -2.76
N LEU A 66 10.51 -7.32 -1.70
CA LEU A 66 11.16 -6.00 -1.75
C LEU A 66 12.65 -6.15 -2.07
N VAL A 67 13.33 -7.09 -1.41
CA VAL A 67 14.75 -7.35 -1.66
C VAL A 67 14.99 -7.76 -3.11
N ALA A 68 14.13 -8.61 -3.68
CA ALA A 68 14.24 -9.02 -5.08
C ALA A 68 14.07 -7.85 -6.04
N LEU A 69 13.09 -6.96 -5.82
CA LEU A 69 12.89 -5.76 -6.65
C LEU A 69 14.12 -4.84 -6.62
N LEU A 70 14.68 -4.61 -5.43
CA LEU A 70 15.88 -3.78 -5.28
C LEU A 70 17.11 -4.44 -5.94
N ALA A 71 17.24 -5.77 -5.82
CA ALA A 71 18.31 -6.52 -6.48
C ALA A 71 18.18 -6.48 -8.01
N ASP A 72 16.98 -6.37 -8.55
CA ASP A 72 16.69 -6.18 -9.98
C ASP A 72 16.90 -4.73 -10.47
N GLY A 73 17.40 -3.85 -9.59
CA GLY A 73 17.75 -2.48 -9.94
C GLY A 73 16.64 -1.45 -9.71
N ALA A 74 15.58 -1.79 -8.97
CA ALA A 74 14.58 -0.81 -8.57
C ALA A 74 15.19 0.31 -7.71
N GLY A 75 14.89 1.56 -8.05
CA GLY A 75 15.18 2.70 -7.18
C GLY A 75 14.21 2.74 -5.99
N SER A 76 14.69 3.15 -4.81
CA SER A 76 13.87 3.26 -3.60
C SER A 76 13.82 4.68 -3.08
N LEU A 77 12.63 5.11 -2.66
CA LEU A 77 12.42 6.30 -1.86
C LEU A 77 11.66 5.90 -0.58
N SER A 78 12.12 6.41 0.56
CA SER A 78 11.57 6.08 1.89
C SER A 78 11.12 7.36 2.59
N PHE A 79 10.03 7.27 3.35
CA PHE A 79 9.42 8.37 4.11
C PHE A 79 9.23 7.97 5.57
#